data_AF-A0A915AFT2-F1
#
_entry.id   AF-A0A915AFT2-F1
#
_cell.length_a   1.000
_cell.length_b   1.000
_cell.length_c   1.000
_cell.angle_alpha   90.00
_cell.angle_beta   90.00
_cell.angle_gamma   90.00
#
_symmetry.space_group_name_H-M   'P 1'
#
loop_
_entity.id
_entity.type
_entity.pdbx_description
1 polymer ?
#
loop_
_entity_poly.entity_id
_entity_poly.type
_entity_poly.pdbx_seq_one_letter_code
_entity_poly.pdbx_strand_id
1 'polypeptide(L)'
;MKIQKSSSVDSDVVSNETNCRICNLMIINRDHHCVWLNCCIGASNDHYFLCFMALASEALIVAAVCDMDLITIGMSGAVLYRTSLTVFILSAVLATLSMRFLKKSRSQPSL
;
A
#
# COMPACT_ATOMS: atom_id res chain seq x y z
N MET A 1 8.61 7.28 14.10
CA MET A 1 9.29 7.18 12.79
C MET A 1 10.71 7.66 12.98
N LYS A 2 11.69 6.75 13.07
CA LYS A 2 13.09 7.13 13.34
C LYS A 2 13.78 7.48 12.02
N ILE A 3 14.36 8.67 11.97
CA ILE A 3 15.22 9.17 10.89
C ILE A 3 16.51 8.36 10.93
N GLN A 4 16.80 7.58 9.88
CA GLN A 4 18.08 6.89 9.76
C GLN A 4 19.14 7.92 9.37
N LYS A 5 19.98 8.26 10.34
CA LYS A 5 21.26 8.92 10.14
C LYS A 5 22.22 7.82 9.65
N SER A 6 22.79 7.97 8.45
CA SER A 6 23.74 6.98 7.91
C SER A 6 24.99 6.96 8.78
N SER A 7 25.14 5.89 9.58
CA SER A 7 26.39 5.55 10.25
C SER A 7 26.92 4.27 9.60
N SER A 8 27.99 4.46 8.82
CA SER A 8 29.02 3.53 8.34
C SER A 8 28.92 2.03 8.66
N VAL A 9 29.27 1.21 7.65
CA VAL A 9 29.57 -0.25 7.57
C VAL A 9 28.35 -1.06 7.07
N ASP A 10 28.33 -1.71 5.88
CA ASP A 10 29.24 -2.73 5.31
C ASP A 10 29.23 -2.70 3.75
N SER A 11 30.33 -3.11 3.09
CA SER A 11 30.72 -2.65 1.74
C SER A 11 30.50 -3.60 0.56
N ASP A 12 29.44 -4.43 0.53
CA ASP A 12 29.17 -5.33 -0.61
C ASP A 12 27.78 -5.18 -1.28
N VAL A 13 26.91 -4.28 -0.79
CA VAL A 13 25.62 -3.94 -1.45
C VAL A 13 25.68 -2.50 -1.95
N VAL A 14 25.68 -2.31 -3.27
CA VAL A 14 25.56 -0.96 -3.87
C VAL A 14 24.13 -0.46 -3.64
N SER A 15 23.95 0.30 -2.56
CA SER A 15 22.71 1.03 -2.28
C SER A 15 22.74 2.39 -2.99
N ASN A 16 21.68 2.71 -3.73
CA ASN A 16 21.59 3.99 -4.44
C ASN A 16 20.91 5.05 -3.57
N GLU A 17 21.69 5.92 -2.93
CA GLU A 17 21.15 7.03 -2.15
C GLU A 17 20.88 8.26 -3.03
N THR A 18 19.64 8.75 -3.04
CA THR A 18 19.27 9.96 -3.80
C THR A 18 18.62 11.00 -2.90
N ASN A 19 19.06 12.26 -3.02
CA ASN A 19 18.50 13.38 -2.27
C ASN A 19 17.07 13.70 -2.73
N CYS A 20 16.15 13.88 -1.78
CA CYS A 20 14.87 14.51 -2.04
C CYS A 20 14.92 16.00 -1.69
N ARG A 21 14.74 16.88 -2.69
CA ARG A 21 14.73 18.35 -2.48
C ARG A 21 13.60 18.84 -1.58
N ILE A 22 12.46 18.14 -1.55
CA ILE A 22 11.28 18.52 -0.77
C ILE A 22 11.50 18.21 0.71
N CYS A 23 12.00 17.01 1.01
CA CYS A 23 12.29 16.61 2.39
C CYS A 23 13.66 17.11 2.89
N ASN A 24 14.56 17.49 1.97
CA ASN A 24 15.96 17.81 2.23
C ASN A 24 16.70 16.67 2.97
N LEU A 25 16.50 15.43 2.49
CA LEU A 25 17.05 14.20 3.07
C LEU A 25 17.56 13.26 1.97
N MET A 26 18.65 12.53 2.24
CA MET A 26 19.12 11.41 1.44
C MET A 26 18.27 10.18 1.73
N ILE A 27 17.75 9.51 0.69
CA ILE A 27 16.88 8.35 0.80
C ILE A 27 17.51 7.19 0.03
N ILE A 28 17.68 6.03 0.70
CA ILE A 28 18.21 4.80 0.10
C ILE A 28 17.20 4.20 -0.87
N ASN A 29 17.65 3.87 -2.08
CA ASN A 29 16.86 3.38 -3.21
C ASN A 29 15.56 4.18 -3.36
N ARG A 30 15.71 5.51 -3.38
CA ARG A 30 14.59 6.44 -3.48
C ARG A 30 13.82 6.18 -4.77
N ASP A 31 12.54 5.91 -4.65
CA ASP A 31 11.62 5.89 -5.77
C ASP A 31 11.11 7.31 -6.05
N HIS A 32 10.31 7.87 -5.14
CA HIS A 32 9.76 9.22 -5.31
C HIS A 32 9.42 9.90 -3.98
N HIS A 33 9.09 11.18 -4.03
CA HIS A 33 8.41 11.87 -2.94
C HIS A 33 6.92 11.86 -3.22
N CYS A 34 6.16 11.13 -2.40
CA CYS A 34 4.72 11.07 -2.54
C CYS A 34 4.09 12.28 -1.86
N VAL A 35 3.52 13.19 -2.66
CA VAL A 35 2.85 14.39 -2.14
C VAL A 35 1.59 14.06 -1.33
N TRP A 36 0.94 12.94 -1.67
CA TRP A 36 -0.30 12.49 -1.02
C TRP A 36 -0.06 11.94 0.39
N LEU A 37 1.06 11.25 0.58
CA LEU A 37 1.48 10.71 1.87
C LEU A 37 2.43 11.65 2.62
N ASN A 38 2.81 12.76 1.98
CA ASN A 38 3.76 13.74 2.47
C ASN A 38 5.07 13.10 2.97
N CYS A 39 5.59 12.12 2.23
CA CYS A 39 6.80 11.38 2.59
C CYS A 39 7.52 10.82 1.37
N CYS A 40 8.81 10.51 1.52
CA CYS A 40 9.57 9.79 0.49
C CYS A 40 9.29 8.29 0.54
N ILE A 41 9.13 7.69 -0.63
CA ILE A 41 9.06 6.24 -0.83
C ILE A 41 10.46 5.75 -1.27
N GLY A 42 10.95 4.70 -0.63
CA GLY A 42 12.22 4.05 -0.92
C GLY A 42 12.28 2.66 -0.29
N ALA A 43 13.47 2.05 -0.23
CA ALA A 43 13.62 0.65 0.21
C ALA A 43 13.03 0.31 1.59
N SER A 44 12.91 1.30 2.49
CA SER A 44 12.37 1.06 3.84
C SER A 44 10.85 1.03 3.91
N ASN A 45 10.14 1.53 2.90
CA ASN A 45 8.69 1.69 2.95
C ASN A 45 7.91 1.47 1.64
N ASP A 46 8.58 1.09 0.56
CA ASP A 46 7.98 0.72 -0.73
C ASP A 46 6.90 -0.38 -0.59
N HIS A 47 7.11 -1.38 0.24
CA HIS A 47 6.12 -2.43 0.50
C HIS A 47 4.84 -1.91 1.17
N TYR A 48 4.95 -0.93 2.08
CA TYR A 48 3.77 -0.29 2.68
C TYR A 48 3.04 0.56 1.65
N PHE A 49 3.78 1.26 0.79
CA PHE A 49 3.21 2.04 -0.30
C PHE A 49 2.41 1.15 -1.27
N LEU A 50 2.95 0.00 -1.66
CA LEU A 50 2.24 -0.96 -2.51
C LEU A 50 0.96 -1.50 -1.85
N CYS A 51 1.01 -1.84 -0.56
CA CYS A 51 -0.20 -2.25 0.17
C CYS A 51 -1.22 -1.12 0.29
N PHE A 52 -0.77 0.12 0.53
CA PHE A 52 -1.64 1.29 0.53
C PHE A 52 -2.36 1.44 -0.81
N MET A 53 -1.63 1.34 -1.94
CA MET A 53 -2.22 1.46 -3.27
C MET A 53 -3.27 0.36 -3.54
N ALA A 54 -2.97 -0.89 -3.17
CA ALA A 54 -3.91 -2.01 -3.33
C ALA A 54 -5.20 -1.83 -2.50
N LEU A 55 -5.06 -1.41 -1.24
CA LEU A 55 -6.21 -1.16 -0.36
C LEU A 55 -7.00 0.07 -0.78
N ALA A 56 -6.34 1.12 -1.28
CA ALA A 56 -7.01 2.30 -1.80
C ALA A 56 -7.81 1.98 -3.08
N SER A 57 -7.27 1.19 -4.00
CA SER A 57 -8.02 0.73 -5.17
C SER A 57 -9.21 -0.14 -4.78
N GLU A 58 -9.05 -1.02 -3.79
CA GLU A 58 -10.14 -1.85 -3.27
C GLU A 58 -11.27 -0.99 -2.69
N ALA A 59 -10.92 0.03 -1.90
CA ALA A 59 -11.91 0.94 -1.33
C ALA A 59 -12.75 1.66 -2.40
N LEU A 60 -12.14 2.05 -3.52
CA LEU A 60 -12.85 2.65 -4.64
C LEU A 60 -13.78 1.66 -5.35
N ILE A 61 -13.37 0.40 -5.51
CA ILE A 61 -14.22 -0.65 -6.09
C ILE A 61 -15.41 -0.92 -5.19
N VAL A 62 -15.19 -1.06 -3.87
CA VAL A 62 -16.27 -1.25 -2.90
C VAL A 62 -17.26 -0.09 -2.96
N ALA A 63 -16.77 1.16 -2.96
CA ALA A 63 -17.63 2.34 -3.06
C ALA A 63 -18.47 2.33 -4.34
N ALA A 64 -17.86 2.02 -5.49
CA ALA A 64 -18.57 1.93 -6.76
C ALA A 64 -19.65 0.83 -6.76
N VAL A 65 -19.39 -0.34 -6.15
CA VAL A 65 -20.40 -1.40 -6.03
C VAL A 65 -21.52 -0.99 -5.10
N CYS A 66 -21.23 -0.35 -3.96
CA CYS A 66 -22.24 0.17 -3.06
C CYS A 66 -23.14 1.21 -3.75
N ASP A 67 -22.56 2.11 -4.56
CA ASP A 67 -23.33 3.08 -5.35
C ASP A 67 -24.23 2.39 -6.39
N MET A 68 -23.76 1.33 -7.05
CA MET A 68 -24.55 0.55 -7.99
C MET A 68 -25.69 -0.22 -7.30
N ASP A 69 -25.44 -0.81 -6.13
CA ASP A 69 -26.45 -1.49 -5.33
C ASP A 69 -27.55 -0.50 -4.87
N LEU A 70 -27.17 0.74 -4.50
CA LEU A 70 -28.10 1.82 -4.17
C LEU A 70 -29.01 2.21 -5.34
N ILE A 71 -28.46 2.29 -6.56
CA ILE A 71 -29.22 2.61 -7.78
C ILE A 71 -30.16 1.45 -8.15
N THR A 72 -29.77 0.22 -7.85
CA THR A 72 -30.49 -1.00 -8.25
C THR A 72 -31.39 -1.56 -7.15
N ILE A 73 -31.73 -0.78 -6.11
CA ILE A 73 -32.64 -1.18 -5.00
C ILE A 73 -33.98 -1.75 -5.51
N GLY A 74 -34.43 -1.37 -6.71
CA GLY A 74 -35.63 -1.93 -7.36
C GLY A 74 -35.48 -3.33 -7.96
N MET A 75 -34.27 -3.91 -7.97
CA MET A 75 -33.98 -5.27 -8.43
C MET A 75 -34.20 -6.31 -7.31
N SER A 76 -34.10 -7.60 -7.64
CA SER A 76 -34.31 -8.65 -6.64
C SER A 76 -33.26 -8.57 -5.51
N GLY A 77 -33.72 -8.61 -4.25
CA GLY A 77 -32.83 -8.54 -3.08
C GLY A 77 -31.77 -9.66 -3.05
N ALA A 78 -32.01 -10.78 -3.74
CA ALA A 78 -31.03 -11.85 -3.89
C ALA A 78 -29.82 -11.46 -4.75
N VAL A 79 -30.00 -10.57 -5.75
CA VAL A 79 -28.90 -10.05 -6.57
C VAL A 79 -28.04 -9.09 -5.75
N LEU A 80 -28.68 -8.11 -5.07
CA LEU A 80 -28.00 -7.16 -4.18
C LEU A 80 -27.22 -7.86 -3.06
N TYR A 81 -27.85 -8.85 -2.43
CA TYR A 81 -27.18 -9.64 -1.39
C TYR A 81 -25.97 -10.41 -1.94
N ARG A 82 -26.08 -10.99 -3.13
CA ARG A 82 -24.99 -11.75 -3.75
C ARG A 82 -23.82 -10.84 -4.12
N THR A 83 -24.07 -9.69 -4.75
CA THR A 83 -23.02 -8.72 -5.12
C THR A 83 -22.29 -8.21 -3.87
N SER A 84 -23.04 -7.70 -2.89
CA SER A 84 -22.50 -7.25 -1.60
C SER A 84 -21.68 -8.33 -0.89
N LEU A 85 -22.17 -9.57 -0.80
CA LEU A 85 -21.45 -10.67 -0.15
C LEU A 85 -20.16 -11.03 -0.88
N THR A 86 -20.18 -11.09 -2.22
CA THR A 86 -18.98 -11.40 -3.00
C THR A 86 -17.88 -10.35 -2.81
N VAL A 87 -18.24 -9.06 -2.81
CA VAL A 87 -17.30 -7.96 -2.55
C VAL A 87 -16.73 -8.02 -1.13
N PHE A 88 -17.56 -8.33 -0.14
CA PHE A 88 -17.08 -8.48 1.25
C PHE A 88 -16.08 -9.63 1.40
N ILE A 89 -16.33 -10.78 0.76
CA ILE A 89 -15.41 -11.92 0.79
C ILE A 89 -14.08 -11.57 0.10
N LEU A 90 -14.14 -10.96 -1.08
CA LEU A 90 -12.94 -10.58 -1.84
C LEU A 90 -12.07 -9.57 -1.08
N SER A 91 -12.69 -8.55 -0.48
CA SER A 91 -11.97 -7.55 0.31
C SER A 91 -11.30 -8.17 1.55
N ALA A 92 -11.97 -9.10 2.24
CA ALA A 92 -11.39 -9.83 3.36
C ALA A 92 -10.18 -10.69 2.93
N VAL A 93 -10.29 -11.40 1.81
CA VAL A 93 -9.17 -12.19 1.26
C VAL A 93 -8.01 -11.28 0.90
N LEU A 94 -8.24 -10.20 0.15
CA LEU A 94 -7.19 -9.27 -0.27
C LEU A 94 -6.50 -8.59 0.92
N ALA A 95 -7.26 -8.21 1.96
CA ALA A 95 -6.71 -7.66 3.19
C ALA A 95 -5.79 -8.66 3.89
N THR A 96 -6.19 -9.93 4.00
CA THR A 96 -5.32 -10.96 4.60
C THR A 96 -4.06 -11.21 3.78
N LEU A 97 -4.14 -11.21 2.45
CA LEU A 97 -2.99 -11.34 1.56
C LEU A 97 -2.03 -10.15 1.68
N SER A 98 -2.57 -8.93 1.73
CA SER A 98 -1.80 -7.71 1.94
C SER A 98 -1.06 -7.74 3.28
N MET A 99 -1.74 -8.16 4.36
CA MET A 99 -1.12 -8.31 5.67
C MET A 99 -0.05 -9.41 5.70
N ARG A 100 -0.27 -10.52 4.98
CA ARG A 100 0.74 -11.59 4.82
C ARG A 100 1.95 -11.09 4.04
N PHE A 101 1.74 -10.31 2.98
CA PHE A 101 2.81 -9.67 2.22
C PHE A 101 3.62 -8.72 3.11
N LEU A 102 2.98 -7.84 3.89
CA LEU A 102 3.68 -6.94 4.81
C LEU A 102 4.47 -7.69 5.87
N LYS A 103 3.91 -8.76 6.45
CA LYS A 103 4.62 -9.61 7.42
C LYS A 103 5.83 -10.29 6.79
N LYS A 104 5.68 -10.83 5.57
CA LYS A 104 6.77 -11.47 4.82
C LYS A 104 7.85 -10.46 4.47
N SER A 105 7.46 -9.28 3.99
CA SER A 105 8.38 -8.17 3.68
C SER A 105 9.16 -7.73 4.92
N ARG A 106 8.51 -7.55 6.07
CA ARG A 106 9.23 -7.25 7.34
C ARG A 106 10.20 -8.33 7.79
N SER A 107 9.89 -9.60 7.49
CA SER A 107 10.75 -10.73 7.88
C SER A 107 12.01 -10.84 7.03
N GLN A 108 12.02 -10.21 5.85
CA GLN A 108 13.25 -10.02 5.09
C GLN A 108 13.96 -8.79 5.66
N PRO A 109 15.17 -8.94 6.24
CA PRO A 109 15.94 -7.78 6.64
C PRO A 109 16.17 -6.91 5.40
N SER A 110 15.99 -5.60 5.55
CA SER A 110 16.46 -4.62 4.57
C SER A 110 17.98 -4.79 4.46
N LEU A 111 18.40 -5.50 3.40
CA LEU A 111 19.79 -5.69 3.02
C LEU A 111 20.48 -4.34 2.80
#